data_AF-A0A353NLB3-F1
#
_entry.id   AF-A0A353NLB3-F1
#
_cell.length_a   1.000
_cell.length_b   1.000
_cell.length_c   1.000
_cell.angle_alpha   90.00
_cell.angle_beta   90.00
_cell.angle_gamma   90.00
#
_symmetry.space_group_name_H-M   'P 1'
#
loop_
_entity.id
_entity.type
_entity.pdbx_description
1 polymer ?
#
loop_
_entity_poly.entity_id
_entity_poly.type
_entity_poly.pdbx_seq_one_letter_code
_entity_poly.pdbx_strand_id
1 'polypeptide(L)' 'MGVTVKGYKRGPKLFSLARKKALALGVPQEKGVKLAELISRIQMKEGNLPCFRQREVCSQKNCCWQASCHVLMAEEQL' A
#
# COMPACT_ATOMS: atom_id res chain seq x y z
N MET A 1 16.22 -14.96 -17.33
CA MET A 1 15.27 -13.84 -17.16
C MET A 1 15.01 -13.66 -15.67
N GLY A 2 15.55 -12.60 -15.06
CA GLY A 2 15.47 -12.39 -13.62
C GLY A 2 14.05 -11.99 -13.22
N VAL A 3 13.30 -12.93 -12.63
CA VAL A 3 12.04 -12.60 -11.96
C VAL A 3 12.43 -11.79 -10.73
N THR A 4 12.38 -10.46 -10.82
CA THR A 4 12.51 -9.60 -9.65
C THR A 4 11.26 -9.85 -8.81
N VAL A 5 11.36 -10.79 -7.87
CA VAL A 5 10.36 -11.01 -6.84
C VAL A 5 10.34 -9.70 -6.03
N LYS A 6 9.41 -8.79 -6.35
CA LYS A 6 9.22 -7.56 -5.58
C LYS A 6 8.91 -8.02 -4.16
N GLY A 7 9.92 -7.97 -3.28
CA GLY A 7 9.81 -8.38 -1.89
C GLY A 7 8.82 -7.49 -1.16
N TYR A 8 7.54 -7.86 -1.26
CA TYR A 8 6.42 -7.18 -0.65
C TYR A 8 6.64 -7.10 0.86
N LYS A 9 6.97 -5.90 1.36
CA LYS A 9 7.33 -5.67 2.78
C LYS A 9 6.08 -5.80 3.65
N ARG A 10 6.09 -6.70 4.64
CA ARG A 10 5.01 -6.86 5.63
C ARG A 10 5.47 -6.37 7.01
N GLY A 11 4.51 -6.07 7.89
CA GLY A 11 4.78 -5.73 9.29
C GLY A 11 5.51 -4.39 9.49
N PRO A 12 6.48 -4.30 10.43
CA PRO A 12 7.14 -3.04 10.78
C PRO A 12 7.83 -2.34 9.60
N LYS A 13 8.38 -3.12 8.66
CA LYS A 13 9.05 -2.61 7.46
C LYS A 13 8.09 -1.88 6.52
N LEU A 14 6.80 -2.27 6.52
CA LEU A 14 5.79 -1.56 5.75
C LEU A 14 5.46 -0.22 6.40
N PHE A 15 5.36 -0.19 7.73
CA PHE A 15 5.10 1.05 8.45
C PHE A 15 6.19 2.09 8.16
N SER A 16 7.47 1.68 8.21
CA SER A 16 8.59 2.55 7.82
C SER A 16 8.51 3.03 6.37
N LEU A 17 8.04 2.18 5.43
CA LEU A 17 7.85 2.56 4.03
C LEU A 17 6.72 3.61 3.88
N ALA A 18 5.59 3.39 4.54
CA ALA A 18 4.46 4.32 4.57
C ALA A 18 4.88 5.67 5.13
N ARG A 19 5.60 5.69 6.25
CA ARG A 19 6.14 6.94 6.82
C ARG A 19 7.07 7.67 5.86
N LYS A 20 7.98 6.97 5.18
CA LYS A 20 8.86 7.59 4.18
C LYS A 20 8.10 8.19 3.01
N LYS A 21 7.12 7.46 2.45
CA LYS A 21 6.26 7.97 1.37
C LYS A 21 5.41 9.16 1.84
N ALA A 22 4.84 9.09 3.03
CA ALA A 22 4.06 10.17 3.63
C ALA A 22 4.90 11.45 3.77
N LEU A 23 6.13 11.35 4.27
CA LEU A 23 7.07 12.48 4.34
C LEU A 23 7.34 13.07 2.95
N ALA A 24 7.62 12.24 1.95
CA ALA A 24 7.89 12.69 0.59
C ALA A 24 6.68 13.40 -0.07
N LEU A 25 5.47 13.05 0.33
CA LEU A 25 4.21 13.62 -0.19
C LEU A 25 3.63 14.73 0.71
N GLY A 26 4.29 15.07 1.82
CA GLY A 26 3.77 16.03 2.80
C GLY A 26 2.49 15.57 3.51
N VAL A 27 2.28 14.26 3.66
CA VAL A 27 1.18 13.70 4.44
C VAL A 27 1.51 13.79 5.93
N PRO A 28 0.67 14.46 6.75
CA PRO A 28 0.91 14.57 8.18
C PRO A 28 0.79 13.20 8.88
N GLN A 29 1.79 12.89 9.70
CA GLN A 29 1.92 11.64 10.46
C GLN A 29 1.63 11.91 11.94
N GLU A 30 0.35 11.95 12.27
CA GLU A 30 -0.12 12.20 13.63
C GLU A 30 0.24 11.03 14.56
N LYS A 31 0.47 11.32 15.85
CA LYS A 31 0.68 10.25 16.85
C LYS A 31 -0.61 9.43 16.96
N GLY A 32 -0.48 8.11 16.80
CA GLY A 32 -1.62 7.18 16.84
C GLY A 32 -2.26 6.88 15.48
N VAL A 33 -1.74 7.44 14.37
CA VAL A 33 -2.27 7.14 13.04
C VAL A 33 -2.07 5.65 12.71
N LYS A 34 -3.17 4.98 12.32
CA LYS A 34 -3.10 3.56 11.92
C LYS A 34 -2.40 3.45 10.57
N LEU A 35 -1.72 2.33 10.33
CA LEU A 35 -1.05 2.08 9.04
C LEU A 35 -2.02 2.20 7.86
N ALA A 36 -3.25 1.69 8.03
CA ALA A 36 -4.26 1.75 6.99
C ALA A 36 -4.66 3.18 6.65
N GLU A 37 -4.91 4.00 7.67
CA GLU A 37 -5.19 5.43 7.52
C GLU A 37 -4.05 6.16 6.80
N LEU A 38 -2.81 5.90 7.23
CA LEU A 38 -1.63 6.53 6.65
C LEU A 38 -1.48 6.19 5.15
N ILE A 39 -1.67 4.92 4.80
CA ILE A 39 -1.60 4.47 3.41
C ILE A 39 -2.76 5.05 2.60
N SER A 40 -3.98 5.11 3.13
CA SER A 40 -5.12 5.74 2.46
C SER A 40 -4.85 7.21 2.14
N ARG A 41 -4.27 7.97 3.08
CA ARG A 41 -3.87 9.37 2.87
C ARG A 41 -2.78 9.50 1.81
N ILE A 42 -1.80 8.60 1.81
CA ILE A 42 -0.75 8.54 0.76
C ILE A 42 -1.38 8.28 -0.60
N GLN A 43 -2.27 7.29 -0.71
CA GLN A 43 -2.95 6.97 -1.97
C GLN A 43 -3.72 8.17 -2.51
N MET A 44 -4.51 8.84 -1.66
CA MET A 44 -5.22 10.07 -2.04
C MET A 44 -4.26 11.17 -2.53
N LYS A 45 -3.13 11.38 -1.86
CA LYS A 45 -2.10 12.35 -2.29
C LYS A 45 -1.42 11.96 -3.61
N GLU A 46 -1.26 10.67 -3.87
CA GLU A 46 -0.78 10.17 -5.17
C GLU A 46 -1.87 10.29 -6.27
N GLY A 47 -3.08 10.74 -5.95
CA GLY A 47 -4.21 10.80 -6.88
C GLY A 47 -4.91 9.45 -7.09
N ASN A 48 -4.60 8.47 -6.25
CA ASN A 48 -5.20 7.14 -6.28
C ASN A 48 -6.37 7.03 -5.30
N LEU A 49 -7.25 6.07 -5.57
CA LEU A 49 -8.31 5.70 -4.65
C LEU A 49 -7.72 5.01 -3.40
N PRO A 50 -8.20 5.34 -2.18
CA PRO A 50 -7.75 4.72 -0.95
C PRO A 50 -8.28 3.28 -0.86
N CYS A 51 -7.67 2.32 -1.55
CA CYS A 51 -8.15 0.94 -1.57
C CYS A 51 -7.55 0.05 -0.46
N PHE A 52 -6.57 0.55 0.29
CA PHE A 52 -5.83 -0.26 1.25
C PHE A 52 -6.74 -0.79 2.38
N ARG A 53 -6.93 -2.12 2.43
CA ARG A 53 -7.85 -2.82 3.36
C ARG A 53 -9.32 -2.37 3.29
N GLN A 54 -9.70 -1.65 2.24
CA GLN A 54 -11.09 -1.21 2.03
C GLN A 54 -11.80 -2.02 0.94
N ARG A 55 -11.06 -2.81 0.15
CA ARG A 55 -11.62 -3.66 -0.90
C ARG A 55 -11.17 -5.09 -0.71
N GLU A 56 -12.03 -6.04 -1.05
CA GLU A 56 -11.75 -7.48 -1.04
C GLU A 56 -11.02 -7.95 -2.30
N VAL A 57 -11.17 -7.21 -3.41
CA VAL A 57 -10.50 -7.45 -4.68
C VAL A 57 -9.76 -6.20 -5.16
N CYS A 58 -8.51 -6.37 -5.59
CA CYS A 58 -7.70 -5.30 -6.15
C CYS A 58 -6.97 -5.80 -7.40
N SER A 59 -7.10 -5.05 -8.49
CA SER A 59 -6.47 -5.33 -9.79
C SER A 59 -5.16 -4.55 -9.99
N GLN A 60 -4.67 -3.83 -8.97
CA GLN A 60 -3.44 -3.04 -9.04
C GLN A 60 -2.19 -3.93 -8.85
N LYS A 61 -1.71 -4.51 -9.95
CA LYS A 61 -0.52 -5.40 -9.98
C LYS A 61 0.79 -4.72 -9.57
N ASN A 62 0.85 -3.38 -9.60
CA ASN A 62 2.01 -2.59 -9.18
C ASN A 62 1.82 -1.88 -7.83
N CYS A 63 0.84 -2.29 -7.03
CA CYS A 63 0.60 -1.69 -5.73
C CYS A 63 1.73 -2.01 -4.73
N CYS A 64 2.38 -0.96 -4.23
CA CYS A 64 3.43 -1.08 -3.21
C CYS A 64 2.93 -1.67 -1.88
N TRP A 65 1.61 -1.63 -1.66
CA TRP A 65 0.95 -2.03 -0.41
C TRP A 65 0.34 -3.43 -0.45
N GLN A 66 0.38 -4.11 -1.60
CA GLN A 66 -0.20 -5.45 -1.82
C GLN A 66 0.23 -6.44 -0.72
N ALA A 67 1.48 -6.32 -0.27
CA ALA A 67 2.08 -7.05 0.84
C ALA A 67 1.23 -7.15 2.11
N SER A 68 0.51 -6.08 2.46
CA SER A 68 -0.28 -5.99 3.70
C SER A 68 -1.70 -5.53 3.49
N CYS A 69 -2.12 -5.42 2.22
CA CYS A 69 -3.51 -5.22 1.87
C CYS A 69 -4.34 -6.48 2.21
N HIS A 70 -3.75 -7.68 2.14
CA HIS A 70 -4.43 -8.97 2.35
C HIS A 70 -5.63 -9.19 1.40
N VAL A 71 -5.60 -8.55 0.23
CA VAL A 71 -6.68 -8.55 -0.75
C VAL A 71 -6.42 -9.66 -1.77
N LEU A 72 -7.48 -10.38 -2.17
CA LEU A 72 -7.41 -11.32 -3.28
C LEU A 72 -7.09 -10.51 -4.54
N MET A 73 -5.93 -10.77 -5.13
CA MET A 73 -5.66 -10.23 -6.46
C MET A 73 -6.65 -10.90 -7.40
N ALA A 74 -7.38 -10.13 -8.21
CA ALA A 74 -8.12 -10.72 -9.31
C ALA A 74 -7.09 -11.33 -10.27
N GLU A 75 -6.79 -12.62 -10.07
CA GLU A 75 -6.19 -13.44 -11.11
C GLU A 75 -7.23 -13.49 -12.22
N GLU A 76 -6.93 -12.79 -13.30
CA GLU A 76 -7.62 -12.97 -14.56
C GLU A 76 -7.36 -14.41 -14.98
N GLN A 77 -8.28 -15.30 -14.60
CA GLN A 77 -8.36 -16.65 -15.14
C GLN A 77 -8.66 -16.50 -16.64
N LEU A 78 -7.66 -16.83 -17.45
CA LEU A 78 -7.73 -17.03 -18.89
C LEU A 78 -8.90 -17.95 -19.29
#